data_AF-A0A2N4TXS2-F1
#
_entry.id   AF-A0A2N4TXS2-F1
#
_cell.length_a   1.000
_cell.length_b   1.000
_cell.length_c   1.000
_cell.angle_alpha   90.00
_cell.angle_beta   90.00
_cell.angle_gamma   90.00
#
_symmetry.space_group_name_H-M   'P 1'
#
loop_
_entity.id
_entity.type
_entity.pdbx_description
1 polymer ?
#
loop_
_entity_poly.entity_id
_entity_poly.type
_entity_poly.pdbx_seq_one_letter_code
_entity_poly.pdbx_strand_id
1 'polypeptide(L)'
;MQLFADVTAPAGAPACFAAASVFSHDSIVCQACASFGECSSASVKTLEAIRQTINVEDLLRRHENARRRLAKQPAAPQVQAAEPKLEPAQAVEAQDDEVVPARPAKPALPPQVERKTKVEKVALVVTATDEEILRQLPVKAREHAERFCRAGLIDAMRKDLQAGRNTFAQSKPEFMRVICDRLIAGGASKSDLRASLMQQLNWSEGTASSHVSMAVPILLRFNIATESAGNIVLVPCV
;
A
#
# COMPACT_ATOMS: atom_id res chain seq x y z
N MET A 1 29.28 8.52 -14.78
CA MET A 1 28.52 7.51 -14.00
C MET A 1 29.40 6.28 -13.79
N GLN A 2 30.27 6.28 -12.77
CA GLN A 2 31.17 5.15 -12.48
C GLN A 2 30.84 4.46 -11.13
N LEU A 3 29.66 4.73 -10.56
CA LEU A 3 29.27 4.29 -9.20
C LEU A 3 29.14 2.77 -9.01
N PHE A 4 29.28 1.97 -10.06
CA PHE A 4 29.08 0.51 -10.01
C PHE A 4 30.27 -0.31 -10.53
N ALA A 5 31.41 0.31 -10.84
CA ALA A 5 32.53 -0.38 -11.49
C ALA A 5 33.22 -1.44 -10.59
N ASP A 6 33.13 -1.30 -9.27
CA ASP A 6 33.90 -2.11 -8.32
C ASP A 6 33.08 -3.19 -7.58
N VAL A 7 31.81 -3.37 -7.93
CA VAL A 7 30.96 -4.43 -7.35
C VAL A 7 30.86 -5.57 -8.35
N THR A 8 31.84 -6.45 -8.33
CA THR A 8 31.82 -7.70 -9.09
C THR A 8 30.95 -8.72 -8.35
N ALA A 9 29.93 -9.25 -9.04
CA ALA A 9 29.17 -10.38 -8.53
C ALA A 9 30.09 -11.61 -8.37
N PRO A 10 29.86 -12.46 -7.36
CA PRO A 10 30.63 -13.68 -7.21
C PRO A 10 30.39 -14.61 -8.41
N ALA A 11 31.45 -15.28 -8.89
CA ALA A 11 31.43 -16.06 -10.14
C ALA A 11 30.42 -17.23 -10.15
N GLY A 12 29.98 -17.69 -8.98
CA GLY A 12 28.98 -18.75 -8.82
C GLY A 12 27.57 -18.27 -8.45
N ALA A 13 27.32 -16.96 -8.36
CA ALA A 13 26.02 -16.45 -7.96
C ALA A 13 24.97 -16.69 -9.06
N PRO A 14 23.77 -17.20 -8.73
CA PRO A 14 22.66 -17.20 -9.66
C PRO A 14 22.30 -15.76 -10.05
N ALA A 15 21.46 -15.58 -11.09
CA ALA A 15 21.15 -14.31 -11.75
C ALA A 15 20.64 -13.13 -10.87
N CYS A 16 20.61 -13.26 -9.54
CA CYS A 16 20.42 -12.17 -8.59
C CYS A 16 21.68 -11.32 -8.35
N PHE A 17 22.88 -11.76 -8.79
CA PHE A 17 24.14 -11.00 -8.85
C PHE A 17 24.54 -10.23 -7.57
N ALA A 18 24.12 -10.70 -6.38
CA ALA A 18 24.30 -9.98 -5.11
C ALA A 18 23.76 -8.53 -5.11
N ALA A 19 22.81 -8.22 -5.98
CA ALA A 19 22.22 -6.88 -6.06
C ALA A 19 21.61 -6.51 -4.71
N ALA A 20 22.03 -5.37 -4.15
CA ALA A 20 21.63 -4.93 -2.82
C ALA A 20 20.10 -4.71 -2.67
N SER A 21 19.39 -4.55 -3.77
CA SER A 21 17.93 -4.43 -3.80
C SER A 21 17.19 -5.77 -3.74
N VAL A 22 17.85 -6.88 -4.09
CA VAL A 22 17.22 -8.22 -4.25
C VAL A 22 17.70 -9.19 -3.18
N PHE A 23 18.93 -9.05 -2.70
CA PHE A 23 19.47 -9.91 -1.65
C PHE A 23 18.82 -9.63 -0.29
N SER A 24 18.45 -10.69 0.46
CA SER A 24 17.87 -10.59 1.79
C SER A 24 18.43 -11.66 2.71
N HIS A 25 19.00 -11.25 3.86
CA HIS A 25 19.48 -12.18 4.89
C HIS A 25 18.36 -12.97 5.56
N ASP A 26 17.12 -12.47 5.53
CA ASP A 26 15.96 -13.11 6.16
C ASP A 26 15.22 -14.06 5.19
N SER A 27 15.62 -14.11 3.92
CA SER A 27 15.00 -14.98 2.92
C SER A 27 15.57 -16.40 2.98
N ILE A 28 14.70 -17.38 3.13
CA ILE A 28 15.04 -18.82 3.08
C ILE A 28 15.71 -19.17 1.74
N VAL A 29 15.26 -18.55 0.64
CA VAL A 29 15.84 -18.75 -0.70
C VAL A 29 17.29 -18.27 -0.75
N CYS A 30 17.59 -17.13 -0.13
CA CYS A 30 18.96 -16.62 -0.06
C CYS A 30 19.82 -17.50 0.85
N GLN A 31 19.31 -17.91 2.01
CA GLN A 31 20.05 -18.73 2.98
C GLN A 31 20.38 -20.13 2.44
N ALA A 32 19.52 -20.70 1.58
CA ALA A 32 19.77 -21.99 0.93
C ALA A 32 20.78 -21.90 -0.24
N CYS A 33 21.17 -20.70 -0.67
CA CYS A 33 22.07 -20.51 -1.80
C CYS A 33 23.52 -20.78 -1.42
N ALA A 34 24.24 -21.56 -2.24
CA ALA A 34 25.67 -21.87 -2.03
C ALA A 34 26.55 -20.60 -1.95
N SER A 35 26.18 -19.54 -2.66
CA SER A 35 26.91 -18.26 -2.65
C SER A 35 26.44 -17.27 -1.58
N PHE A 36 25.62 -17.68 -0.60
CA PHE A 36 25.03 -16.78 0.40
C PHE A 36 26.07 -15.92 1.13
N GLY A 37 27.20 -16.51 1.55
CA GLY A 37 28.25 -15.81 2.27
C GLY A 37 28.91 -14.70 1.44
N GLU A 38 29.25 -15.02 0.19
CA GLU A 38 29.86 -14.06 -0.75
C GLU A 38 28.87 -12.94 -1.10
N CYS A 39 27.63 -13.31 -1.47
CA CYS A 39 26.56 -12.36 -1.78
C CYS A 39 26.22 -11.44 -0.60
N SER A 40 26.23 -11.96 0.63
CA SER A 40 26.01 -11.18 1.85
C SER A 40 27.02 -10.04 1.97
N SER A 41 28.30 -10.36 1.83
CA SER A 41 29.39 -9.38 1.92
C SER A 41 29.35 -8.35 0.79
N ALA A 42 29.10 -8.79 -0.44
CA ALA A 42 29.02 -7.92 -1.62
C ALA A 42 27.82 -6.96 -1.54
N SER A 43 26.67 -7.44 -1.07
CA SER A 43 25.47 -6.63 -0.87
C SER A 43 25.72 -5.50 0.16
N VAL A 44 26.36 -5.81 1.29
CA VAL A 44 26.69 -4.80 2.32
C VAL A 44 27.69 -3.77 1.77
N LYS A 45 28.76 -4.22 1.11
CA LYS A 45 29.75 -3.33 0.48
C LYS A 45 29.10 -2.39 -0.54
N THR A 46 28.12 -2.87 -1.30
CA THR A 46 27.35 -2.06 -2.26
C THR A 46 26.51 -1.01 -1.55
N LEU A 47 25.80 -1.39 -0.48
CA LEU A 47 25.02 -0.45 0.34
C LEU A 47 25.93 0.64 0.94
N GLU A 48 27.09 0.25 1.46
CA GLU A 48 28.09 1.20 1.99
C GLU A 48 28.58 2.18 0.91
N ALA A 49 28.85 1.71 -0.30
CA ALA A 49 29.29 2.55 -1.42
C ALA A 49 28.23 3.60 -1.83
N ILE A 50 26.94 3.22 -1.83
CA ILE A 50 25.85 4.14 -2.22
C ILE A 50 25.35 5.02 -1.07
N ARG A 51 25.86 4.82 0.16
CA ARG A 51 25.45 5.54 1.38
C ARG A 51 25.55 7.07 1.26
N GLN A 52 26.52 7.57 0.49
CA GLN A 52 26.71 9.01 0.27
C GLN A 52 25.70 9.62 -0.71
N THR A 53 25.02 8.78 -1.50
CA THR A 53 24.08 9.20 -2.54
C THR A 53 22.63 9.00 -2.13
N ILE A 54 22.35 7.90 -1.43
CA ILE A 54 21.00 7.48 -1.03
C ILE A 54 21.05 7.04 0.44
N ASN A 55 20.05 7.43 1.22
CA ASN A 55 19.92 6.96 2.60
C ASN A 55 19.57 5.46 2.63
N VAL A 56 20.56 4.63 2.97
CA VAL A 56 20.43 3.18 3.09
C VAL A 56 20.54 2.67 4.53
N GLU A 57 20.47 3.55 5.54
CA GLU A 57 20.67 3.18 6.95
C GLU A 57 19.69 2.10 7.44
N ASP A 58 18.44 2.14 6.97
CA ASP A 58 17.46 1.12 7.33
C ASP A 58 17.82 -0.25 6.73
N LEU A 59 18.36 -0.27 5.50
CA LEU A 59 18.79 -1.51 4.84
C LEU A 59 20.02 -2.10 5.55
N LEU A 60 21.04 -1.28 5.83
CA LEU A 60 22.23 -1.72 6.57
C LEU A 60 21.86 -2.28 7.95
N ARG A 61 21.00 -1.59 8.69
CA ARG A 61 20.50 -2.04 10.00
C ARG A 61 19.75 -3.37 9.92
N ARG A 62 18.92 -3.57 8.88
CA ARG A 62 18.25 -4.86 8.66
C ARG A 62 19.26 -5.98 8.42
N HIS A 63 20.29 -5.74 7.62
CA HIS A 63 21.35 -6.73 7.36
C HIS A 63 22.15 -7.08 8.63
N GLU A 64 22.52 -6.08 9.43
CA GLU A 64 23.20 -6.31 10.72
C GLU A 64 22.35 -7.10 11.70
N ASN A 65 21.07 -6.73 11.85
CA ASN A 65 20.14 -7.44 12.73
C ASN A 65 19.91 -8.88 12.27
N ALA A 66 19.83 -9.13 10.97
CA ALA A 66 19.73 -10.47 10.42
C ALA A 66 21.00 -11.30 10.67
N ARG A 67 22.20 -10.71 10.47
CA ARG A 67 23.47 -11.38 10.83
C ARG A 67 23.55 -11.71 12.32
N ARG A 68 23.13 -10.79 13.20
CA ARG A 68 23.08 -11.04 14.65
C ARG A 68 22.10 -12.17 15.01
N ARG A 69 20.96 -12.26 14.34
CA ARG A 69 19.99 -13.35 14.53
C ARG A 69 20.59 -14.68 14.09
N LEU A 70 21.20 -14.74 12.91
CA LEU A 70 21.88 -15.94 12.40
C LEU A 70 23.03 -16.38 13.31
N ALA A 71 23.81 -15.44 13.86
CA ALA A 71 24.91 -15.75 14.78
C ALA A 71 24.44 -16.25 16.16
N LYS A 72 23.22 -15.87 16.58
CA LYS A 72 22.62 -16.30 17.86
C LYS A 72 21.83 -17.59 17.74
N GLN A 73 21.42 -17.99 16.53
CA GLN A 73 20.78 -19.28 16.34
C GLN A 73 21.83 -20.37 16.59
N PRO A 74 21.64 -21.25 17.59
CA PRO A 74 22.47 -22.44 17.68
C PRO A 74 22.34 -23.19 16.36
N ALA A 75 23.45 -23.72 15.84
CA ALA A 75 23.49 -24.43 14.56
C ALA A 75 22.32 -25.43 14.51
N ALA A 76 21.27 -25.07 13.78
CA ALA A 76 20.10 -25.92 13.68
C ALA A 76 20.56 -27.23 13.03
N PRO A 77 20.09 -28.40 13.53
CA PRO A 77 20.37 -29.66 12.87
C PRO A 77 19.95 -29.52 11.41
N GLN A 78 20.88 -29.85 10.50
CA GLN A 78 20.63 -29.80 9.06
C GLN A 78 19.33 -30.54 8.78
N VAL A 79 18.32 -29.80 8.31
CA VAL A 79 17.04 -30.36 7.90
C VAL A 79 17.34 -31.24 6.69
N GLN A 80 17.52 -32.53 6.92
CA GLN A 80 17.47 -33.52 5.87
C GLN A 80 16.10 -33.37 5.21
N ALA A 81 16.11 -33.26 3.88
CA ALA A 81 14.94 -33.06 3.05
C ALA A 81 13.90 -34.17 3.31
N ALA A 82 12.97 -33.92 4.22
CA ALA A 82 11.78 -34.72 4.40
C ALA A 82 10.70 -34.16 3.48
N GLU A 83 10.21 -35.00 2.58
CA GLU A 83 9.12 -34.70 1.66
C GLU A 83 7.88 -34.20 2.42
N PRO A 84 7.16 -33.17 1.90
CA PRO A 84 6.04 -32.58 2.59
C PRO A 84 4.82 -33.50 2.50
N LYS A 85 4.53 -34.21 3.59
CA LYS A 85 3.26 -34.91 3.78
C LYS A 85 2.21 -33.89 4.25
N LEU A 86 1.30 -33.51 3.35
CA LEU A 86 0.14 -32.69 3.67
C LEU A 86 -0.83 -33.50 4.54
N GLU A 87 -1.00 -33.07 5.79
CA GLU A 87 -2.15 -33.48 6.62
C GLU A 87 -3.09 -32.27 6.84
N PRO A 88 -4.41 -32.52 6.90
CA PRO A 88 -5.43 -31.48 6.91
C PRO A 88 -5.50 -30.73 8.25
N ALA A 89 -5.67 -29.42 8.14
CA ALA A 89 -5.77 -28.47 9.24
C ALA A 89 -6.96 -28.78 10.17
N GLN A 90 -6.66 -28.99 11.45
CA GLN A 90 -7.64 -28.94 12.53
C GLN A 90 -7.80 -27.49 13.01
N ALA A 91 -9.05 -27.11 13.26
CA ALA A 91 -9.44 -25.82 13.80
C ALA A 91 -8.89 -25.66 15.22
N VAL A 92 -8.06 -24.62 15.42
CA VAL A 92 -7.58 -24.20 16.74
C VAL A 92 -8.52 -23.12 17.27
N GLU A 93 -9.16 -23.44 18.40
CA GLU A 93 -10.00 -22.55 19.18
C GLU A 93 -9.17 -21.41 19.78
N ALA A 94 -9.75 -20.21 19.79
CA ALA A 94 -9.13 -18.98 20.28
C ALA A 94 -9.00 -19.05 21.81
N GLN A 95 -7.77 -19.01 22.31
CA GLN A 95 -7.45 -18.82 23.72
C GLN A 95 -7.06 -17.36 23.99
N ASP A 96 -7.52 -16.89 25.14
CA ASP A 96 -7.57 -15.52 25.64
C ASP A 96 -6.22 -14.86 25.98
N ASP A 97 -6.23 -13.52 25.84
CA ASP A 97 -5.49 -12.49 26.57
C ASP A 97 -4.09 -12.84 27.13
N GLU A 98 -3.09 -12.90 26.25
CA GLU A 98 -1.69 -12.75 26.65
C GLU A 98 -1.32 -11.26 26.70
N VAL A 99 -1.00 -10.77 27.91
CA VAL A 99 -0.58 -9.39 28.19
C VAL A 99 0.69 -9.07 27.42
N VAL A 100 0.54 -8.31 26.32
CA VAL A 100 1.66 -7.85 25.49
C VAL A 100 2.58 -6.96 26.34
N PRO A 101 3.86 -7.34 26.56
CA PRO A 101 4.78 -6.52 27.34
C PRO A 101 5.02 -5.16 26.66
N ALA A 102 5.11 -4.11 27.47
CA ALA A 102 5.27 -2.74 27.03
C ALA A 102 6.41 -2.61 26.01
N ARG A 103 6.06 -2.14 24.79
CA ARG A 103 7.00 -1.94 23.69
C ARG A 103 8.12 -0.99 24.14
N PRO A 104 9.40 -1.40 24.09
CA PRO A 104 10.51 -0.55 24.51
C PRO A 104 10.52 0.74 23.70
N ALA A 105 10.87 1.84 24.38
CA ALA A 105 10.91 3.18 23.80
C ALA A 105 11.68 3.19 22.47
N LYS A 106 11.03 3.70 21.43
CA LYS A 106 11.59 3.75 20.07
C LYS A 106 12.89 4.56 20.12
N PRO A 107 14.04 3.98 19.72
CA PRO A 107 15.32 4.70 19.70
C PRO A 107 15.21 5.98 18.87
N ALA A 108 15.83 7.06 19.34
CA ALA A 108 15.91 8.32 18.62
C ALA A 108 16.45 8.06 17.20
N LEU A 109 15.63 8.38 16.20
CA LEU A 109 16.02 8.18 14.80
C LEU A 109 17.23 9.07 14.49
N PRO A 110 18.23 8.56 13.74
CA PRO A 110 19.35 9.39 13.30
C PRO A 110 18.85 10.57 12.45
N PRO A 111 19.63 11.66 12.37
CA PRO A 111 19.26 12.85 11.61
C PRO A 111 18.90 12.47 10.16
N GLN A 112 17.75 12.94 9.69
CA GLN A 112 17.27 12.64 8.34
C GLN A 112 18.26 13.19 7.31
N VAL A 113 18.83 12.30 6.50
CA VAL A 113 19.65 12.69 5.34
C VAL A 113 18.76 13.43 4.34
N GLU A 114 19.11 14.67 4.04
CA GLU A 114 18.38 15.53 3.11
C GLU A 114 18.32 14.89 1.71
N ARG A 115 17.10 14.62 1.22
CA ARG A 115 16.90 14.10 -0.13
C ARG A 115 17.21 15.21 -1.15
N LYS A 116 18.24 15.00 -1.98
CA LYS A 116 18.64 15.94 -3.05
C LYS A 116 17.64 16.05 -4.20
N THR A 117 16.66 15.16 -4.30
CA THR A 117 15.58 15.24 -5.30
C THR A 117 14.45 16.13 -4.78
N LYS A 118 14.42 17.39 -5.23
CA LYS A 118 13.24 18.25 -5.12
C LYS A 118 12.18 17.74 -6.08
N VAL A 119 11.20 16.99 -5.57
CA VAL A 119 9.94 16.79 -6.29
C VAL A 119 9.17 18.08 -6.15
N GLU A 120 9.03 18.82 -7.24
CA GLU A 120 8.19 20.00 -7.29
C GLU A 120 6.75 19.55 -7.04
N LYS A 121 6.22 19.85 -5.84
CA LYS A 121 4.83 19.56 -5.52
C LYS A 121 3.99 20.51 -6.36
N VAL A 122 3.42 20.00 -7.45
CA VAL A 122 2.37 20.69 -8.19
C VAL A 122 1.16 20.79 -7.27
N ALA A 123 1.02 21.93 -6.60
CA ALA A 123 -0.15 22.24 -5.80
C ALA A 123 -1.28 22.64 -6.74
N LEU A 124 -2.17 21.69 -7.06
CA LEU A 124 -3.44 22.03 -7.67
C LEU A 124 -4.26 22.82 -6.64
N VAL A 125 -4.58 24.06 -6.99
CA VAL A 125 -5.32 25.00 -6.15
C VAL A 125 -6.79 24.56 -6.12
N VAL A 126 -7.32 24.33 -4.91
CA VAL A 126 -8.76 24.07 -4.71
C VAL A 126 -9.53 25.35 -5.02
N THR A 127 -10.58 25.28 -5.83
CA THR A 127 -11.32 26.48 -6.23
C THR A 127 -12.18 26.99 -5.07
N ALA A 128 -12.50 28.30 -5.05
CA ALA A 128 -13.35 28.89 -4.02
C ALA A 128 -14.76 28.24 -3.98
N THR A 129 -15.24 27.77 -5.12
CA THR A 129 -16.50 27.01 -5.23
C THR A 129 -16.39 25.65 -4.54
N ASP A 130 -15.28 24.94 -4.72
CA ASP A 130 -15.06 23.64 -4.05
C ASP A 130 -14.96 23.82 -2.54
N GLU A 131 -14.32 24.88 -2.05
CA GLU A 131 -14.22 25.16 -0.62
C GLU A 131 -15.59 25.32 0.06
N GLU A 132 -16.55 25.97 -0.61
CA GLU A 132 -17.91 26.12 -0.08
C GLU A 132 -18.64 24.77 -0.02
N ILE A 133 -18.48 23.94 -1.06
CA ILE A 133 -19.04 22.57 -1.09
C ILE A 133 -18.43 21.73 0.05
N LEU A 134 -17.11 21.83 0.26
CA LEU A 134 -16.40 21.10 1.30
C LEU A 134 -16.89 21.44 2.72
N ARG A 135 -17.29 22.68 2.99
CA ARG A 135 -17.84 23.09 4.29
C ARG A 135 -19.15 22.39 4.64
N GLN A 136 -19.93 22.00 3.63
CA GLN A 136 -21.23 21.36 3.80
C GLN A 136 -21.14 19.83 3.99
N LEU A 137 -19.95 19.24 3.82
CA LEU A 137 -19.72 17.81 3.96
C LEU A 137 -19.44 17.40 5.42
N PRO A 138 -19.86 16.18 5.82
CA PRO A 138 -19.42 15.58 7.08
C PRO A 138 -17.89 15.50 7.16
N VAL A 139 -17.32 15.64 8.37
CA VAL A 139 -15.87 15.74 8.59
C VAL A 139 -15.06 14.66 7.86
N LYS A 140 -15.49 13.39 7.94
CA LYS A 140 -14.81 12.27 7.28
C LYS A 140 -14.91 12.33 5.75
N ALA A 141 -16.08 12.68 5.22
CA ALA A 141 -16.28 12.83 3.77
C ALA A 141 -15.47 14.01 3.22
N ARG A 142 -15.38 15.10 3.99
CA ARG A 142 -14.61 16.30 3.63
C ARG A 142 -13.13 16.00 3.41
N GLU A 143 -12.50 15.20 4.26
CA GLU A 143 -11.09 14.82 4.09
C GLU A 143 -10.83 14.07 2.77
N HIS A 144 -11.73 13.16 2.40
CA HIS A 144 -11.63 12.45 1.12
C HIS A 144 -11.90 13.38 -0.07
N ALA A 145 -12.92 14.23 0.02
CA ALA A 145 -13.25 15.20 -1.01
C ALA A 145 -12.10 16.20 -1.26
N GLU A 146 -11.46 16.72 -0.21
CA GLU A 146 -10.28 17.60 -0.33
C GLU A 146 -9.16 16.93 -1.13
N ARG A 147 -8.90 15.64 -0.86
CA ARG A 147 -7.89 14.88 -1.62
C ARG A 147 -8.31 14.72 -3.08
N PHE A 148 -9.59 14.50 -3.36
CA PHE A 148 -10.10 14.39 -4.73
C PHE A 148 -10.02 15.73 -5.49
N CYS A 149 -10.38 16.86 -4.85
CA CYS A 149 -10.22 18.19 -5.44
C CYS A 149 -8.76 18.50 -5.76
N ARG A 150 -7.85 18.29 -4.80
CA ARG A 150 -6.40 18.51 -5.02
C ARG A 150 -5.79 17.59 -6.06
N ALA A 151 -6.42 16.45 -6.35
CA ALA A 151 -5.97 15.54 -7.40
C ALA A 151 -6.66 15.79 -8.76
N GLY A 152 -7.57 16.76 -8.86
CA GLY A 152 -8.38 17.00 -10.05
C GLY A 152 -9.35 15.85 -10.38
N LEU A 153 -9.65 14.98 -9.40
CA LEU A 153 -10.44 13.77 -9.62
C LEU A 153 -11.94 14.05 -9.69
N ILE A 154 -12.43 15.14 -9.08
CA ILE A 154 -13.86 15.49 -9.12
C ILE A 154 -14.31 15.80 -10.56
N ASP A 155 -13.52 16.59 -11.29
CA ASP A 155 -13.83 16.92 -12.69
C ASP A 155 -13.67 15.70 -13.60
N ALA A 156 -12.63 14.89 -13.36
CA ALA A 156 -12.43 13.62 -14.06
C ALA A 156 -13.62 12.67 -13.85
N MET A 157 -14.10 12.54 -12.61
CA MET A 157 -15.27 11.73 -12.28
C MET A 157 -16.52 12.20 -13.04
N ARG A 158 -16.81 13.51 -13.05
CA ARG A 158 -17.97 14.02 -13.81
C ARG A 158 -17.88 13.63 -15.28
N LYS A 159 -16.72 13.89 -15.91
CA LYS A 159 -16.50 13.62 -17.34
C LYS A 159 -16.54 12.14 -17.68
N ASP A 160 -15.86 11.30 -16.89
CA ASP A 160 -15.74 9.88 -17.19
C ASP A 160 -17.04 9.13 -16.92
N LEU A 161 -17.72 9.40 -15.79
CA LEU A 161 -18.98 8.73 -15.46
C LEU A 161 -20.08 9.05 -16.48
N GLN A 162 -20.14 10.29 -16.97
CA GLN A 162 -21.03 10.66 -18.07
C GLN A 162 -20.72 9.91 -19.37
N ALA A 163 -19.45 9.58 -19.60
CA ALA A 163 -19.02 8.77 -20.74
C ALA A 163 -19.12 7.26 -20.49
N GLY A 164 -19.71 6.82 -19.38
CA GLY A 164 -19.83 5.41 -19.01
C GLY A 164 -18.49 4.75 -18.63
N ARG A 165 -17.47 5.54 -18.27
CA ARG A 165 -16.16 5.06 -17.83
C ARG A 165 -15.95 5.30 -16.33
N ASN A 166 -15.22 4.41 -15.68
CA ASN A 166 -14.89 4.54 -14.27
C ASN A 166 -13.50 5.14 -14.07
N THR A 167 -13.42 6.35 -13.53
CA THR A 167 -12.16 7.05 -13.19
C THR A 167 -11.25 6.24 -12.26
N PHE A 168 -11.83 5.34 -11.45
CA PHE A 168 -11.13 4.50 -10.49
C PHE A 168 -10.90 3.07 -10.95
N ALA A 169 -11.10 2.74 -12.23
CA ALA A 169 -10.94 1.38 -12.74
C ALA A 169 -9.55 0.78 -12.42
N GLN A 170 -8.50 1.60 -12.47
CA GLN A 170 -7.11 1.19 -12.23
C GLN A 170 -6.42 2.02 -11.12
N SER A 171 -7.17 2.88 -10.43
CA SER A 171 -6.61 3.80 -9.44
C SER A 171 -7.24 3.58 -8.06
N LYS A 172 -6.52 3.97 -7.01
CA LYS A 172 -7.06 3.98 -5.65
C LYS A 172 -7.90 5.24 -5.45
N PRO A 173 -8.95 5.20 -4.60
CA PRO A 173 -9.30 4.10 -3.69
C PRO A 173 -10.29 3.08 -4.28
N GLU A 174 -10.16 1.81 -3.89
CA GLU A 174 -10.92 0.68 -4.45
C GLU A 174 -12.44 0.76 -4.20
N PHE A 175 -12.88 1.33 -3.08
CA PHE A 175 -14.32 1.47 -2.81
C PHE A 175 -15.00 2.43 -3.79
N MET A 176 -14.30 3.48 -4.25
CA MET A 176 -14.85 4.39 -5.25
C MET A 176 -15.00 3.70 -6.60
N ARG A 177 -14.11 2.78 -6.95
CA ARG A 177 -14.26 1.93 -8.14
C ARG A 177 -15.58 1.18 -8.12
N VAL A 178 -15.86 0.43 -7.06
CA VAL A 178 -17.10 -0.36 -6.93
C VAL A 178 -18.35 0.53 -6.98
N ILE A 179 -18.32 1.69 -6.29
CA ILE A 179 -19.46 2.61 -6.28
C ILE A 179 -19.70 3.20 -7.66
N CYS A 180 -18.65 3.69 -8.33
CA CYS A 180 -18.74 4.23 -9.68
C CYS A 180 -19.24 3.20 -10.70
N ASP A 181 -18.79 1.94 -10.63
CA ASP A 181 -19.29 0.86 -11.49
C ASP A 181 -20.81 0.65 -11.31
N ARG A 182 -21.30 0.70 -10.07
CA ARG A 182 -22.75 0.60 -9.79
C ARG A 182 -23.54 1.79 -10.31
N LEU A 183 -22.98 3.00 -10.25
CA LEU A 183 -23.64 4.18 -10.81
C LEU A 183 -23.71 4.12 -12.34
N ILE A 184 -22.65 3.66 -13.02
CA ILE A 184 -22.64 3.45 -14.47
C ILE A 184 -23.67 2.38 -14.88
N ALA A 185 -23.86 1.35 -14.06
CA ALA A 185 -24.82 0.26 -14.31
C ALA A 185 -26.31 0.66 -14.15
N GLY A 186 -26.63 1.94 -13.94
CA GLY A 186 -28.01 2.43 -13.82
C GLY A 186 -28.38 2.96 -12.43
N GLY A 187 -27.40 3.06 -11.52
CA GLY A 187 -27.61 3.53 -10.16
C GLY A 187 -27.91 2.41 -9.16
N ALA A 188 -27.89 2.77 -7.88
CA ALA A 188 -28.02 1.79 -6.79
C ALA A 188 -28.53 2.46 -5.51
N SER A 189 -29.25 1.71 -4.68
CA SER A 189 -29.59 2.14 -3.32
C SER A 189 -28.36 2.11 -2.41
N LYS A 190 -28.41 2.79 -1.25
CA LYS A 190 -27.33 2.72 -0.25
C LYS A 190 -27.11 1.30 0.27
N SER A 191 -28.15 0.48 0.37
CA SER A 191 -28.04 -0.95 0.72
C SER A 191 -27.30 -1.75 -0.34
N ASP A 192 -27.59 -1.53 -1.63
CA ASP A 192 -26.95 -2.25 -2.73
C ASP A 192 -25.47 -1.89 -2.86
N LEU A 193 -25.13 -0.62 -2.64
CA LEU A 193 -23.74 -0.16 -2.59
C LEU A 193 -22.97 -0.84 -1.46
N ARG A 194 -23.56 -0.94 -0.26
CA ARG A 194 -22.95 -1.65 0.88
C ARG A 194 -22.74 -3.13 0.56
N ALA A 195 -23.77 -3.81 0.06
CA ALA A 195 -23.69 -5.22 -0.32
C ALA A 195 -22.60 -5.47 -1.39
N SER A 196 -22.49 -4.56 -2.36
CA SER A 196 -21.48 -4.65 -3.43
C SER A 196 -20.05 -4.48 -2.90
N LEU A 197 -19.82 -3.58 -1.95
CA LEU A 197 -18.51 -3.41 -1.30
C LEU A 197 -18.14 -4.66 -0.48
N MET A 198 -19.11 -5.23 0.26
CA MET A 198 -18.88 -6.47 1.01
C MET A 198 -18.50 -7.62 0.09
N GLN A 199 -19.24 -7.80 -1.01
CA GLN A 199 -19.01 -8.89 -1.96
C GLN A 199 -17.66 -8.75 -2.69
N GLN A 200 -17.30 -7.55 -3.15
CA GLN A 200 -16.14 -7.37 -4.02
C GLN A 200 -14.83 -7.16 -3.26
N LEU A 201 -14.88 -6.55 -2.07
CA LEU A 201 -13.69 -6.22 -1.28
C LEU A 201 -13.55 -7.10 -0.03
N ASN A 202 -14.48 -8.04 0.19
CA ASN A 202 -14.53 -8.91 1.36
C ASN A 202 -14.53 -8.11 2.69
N TRP A 203 -15.28 -7.00 2.71
CA TRP A 203 -15.36 -6.12 3.87
C TRP A 203 -16.53 -6.49 4.79
N SER A 204 -16.41 -6.16 6.08
CA SER A 204 -17.52 -6.23 7.03
C SER A 204 -18.60 -5.18 6.72
N GLU A 205 -19.84 -5.43 7.16
CA GLU A 205 -20.96 -4.50 6.96
C GLU A 205 -20.66 -3.11 7.53
N GLY A 206 -20.09 -3.04 8.73
CA GLY A 206 -19.73 -1.76 9.35
C GLY A 206 -18.72 -0.96 8.52
N THR A 207 -17.72 -1.65 7.94
CA THR A 207 -16.71 -1.01 7.08
C THR A 207 -17.33 -0.53 5.77
N ALA A 208 -18.14 -1.36 5.12
CA ALA A 208 -18.84 -0.98 3.90
C ALA A 208 -19.80 0.20 4.14
N SER A 209 -20.57 0.17 5.24
CA SER A 209 -21.49 1.23 5.62
C SER A 209 -20.79 2.56 5.85
N SER A 210 -19.65 2.55 6.55
CA SER A 210 -18.81 3.73 6.76
C SER A 210 -18.38 4.34 5.42
N HIS A 211 -17.89 3.53 4.47
CA HIS A 211 -17.44 4.02 3.16
C HIS A 211 -18.58 4.55 2.29
N VAL A 212 -19.75 3.91 2.29
CA VAL A 212 -20.94 4.44 1.60
C VAL A 212 -21.36 5.78 2.22
N SER A 213 -21.34 5.91 3.55
CA SER A 213 -21.70 7.17 4.23
C SER A 213 -20.72 8.31 3.94
N MET A 214 -19.48 8.00 3.55
CA MET A 214 -18.50 8.99 3.11
C MET A 214 -18.66 9.33 1.63
N ALA A 215 -18.80 8.33 0.76
CA ALA A 215 -18.82 8.50 -0.69
C ALA A 215 -20.08 9.21 -1.19
N VAL A 216 -21.25 8.84 -0.67
CA VAL A 216 -22.54 9.34 -1.17
C VAL A 216 -22.68 10.86 -1.01
N PRO A 217 -22.40 11.47 0.16
CA PRO A 217 -22.44 12.93 0.29
C PRO A 217 -21.51 13.65 -0.69
N ILE A 218 -20.32 13.10 -0.98
CA ILE A 218 -19.38 13.66 -1.96
C ILE A 218 -20.02 13.66 -3.35
N LEU A 219 -20.52 12.51 -3.79
CA LEU A 219 -21.15 12.36 -5.11
C LEU A 219 -22.35 13.30 -5.30
N LEU A 220 -23.20 13.44 -4.27
CA LEU A 220 -24.38 14.32 -4.30
C LEU A 220 -23.98 15.80 -4.28
N ARG A 221 -23.11 16.22 -3.36
CA ARG A 221 -22.75 17.64 -3.18
C ARG A 221 -21.92 18.21 -4.33
N PHE A 222 -21.11 17.39 -5.00
CA PHE A 222 -20.37 17.79 -6.21
C PHE A 222 -21.18 17.63 -7.50
N ASN A 223 -22.48 17.34 -7.40
CA ASN A 223 -23.41 17.16 -8.52
C ASN A 223 -22.94 16.10 -9.53
N ILE A 224 -22.34 15.02 -9.02
CA ILE A 224 -21.91 13.86 -9.83
C ILE A 224 -23.07 12.85 -9.92
N ALA A 225 -23.81 12.69 -8.83
CA ALA A 225 -25.00 11.86 -8.73
C ALA A 225 -26.15 12.66 -8.09
N THR A 226 -27.38 12.19 -8.28
CA THR A 226 -28.59 12.68 -7.62
C THR A 226 -29.37 11.51 -7.01
N GLU A 227 -30.25 11.82 -6.05
CA GLU A 227 -31.12 10.83 -5.42
C GLU A 227 -32.49 10.83 -6.11
N SER A 228 -32.90 9.69 -6.67
CA SER A 228 -34.17 9.51 -7.36
C SER A 228 -34.83 8.20 -6.90
N ALA A 229 -36.03 8.30 -6.34
CA ALA A 229 -36.77 7.16 -5.79
C ALA A 229 -35.97 6.29 -4.79
N GLY A 230 -35.09 6.92 -3.99
CA GLY A 230 -34.23 6.22 -3.02
C GLY A 230 -32.98 5.56 -3.61
N ASN A 231 -32.80 5.65 -4.93
CA ASN A 231 -31.59 5.21 -5.62
C ASN A 231 -30.69 6.41 -5.90
N ILE A 232 -29.38 6.16 -5.86
CA ILE A 232 -28.37 7.12 -6.27
C ILE A 232 -28.07 6.86 -7.74
N VAL A 233 -28.36 7.83 -8.59
CA VAL A 233 -28.24 7.75 -10.05
C VAL A 233 -27.32 8.86 -10.56
N LEU A 234 -26.66 8.66 -11.69
CA LEU A 234 -25.82 9.71 -12.30
C LEU A 234 -26.70 10.90 -12.72
N VAL A 235 -26.17 12.11 -12.57
CA VAL A 235 -26.83 13.32 -13.08
C VAL A 235 -26.79 13.29 -14.60
N PRO A 236 -27.93 13.43 -15.31
CA PRO A 236 -27.94 13.48 -16.76
C PRO A 236 -27.15 14.70 -17.26
N CYS A 237 -26.36 14.52 -18.33
CA CYS A 237 -25.71 15.64 -18.98
C CYS A 237 -26.80 16.51 -19.64
N VAL A 238 -26.93 17.76 -19.21
CA VAL A 238 -27.76 18.77 -19.87
C VAL A 238 -26.96 19.40 -21.00
#